data_AF-A0A6L6CDL6-F1
#
_entry.id   AF-A0A6L6CDL6-F1
#
_cell.length_a   1.000
_cell.length_b   1.000
_cell.length_c   1.000
_cell.angle_alpha   90.00
_cell.angle_beta   90.00
_cell.angle_gamma   90.00
#
_symmetry.space_group_name_H-M   'P 1'
#
loop_
_entity.id
_entity.type
_entity.pdbx_description
1 polymer ?
#
loop_
_entity_poly.entity_id
_entity_poly.type
_entity_poly.pdbx_seq_one_letter_code
_entity_poly.pdbx_strand_id
1 'polypeptide(L)'
;MSAAAHSDAVDAVDKWLTISKQTETLGASARVFVDDLRSNRNQREWSKVNVEQILPFRSETPRLLLVIRAGALFLPILLTWLALSQVIGPFALYLQNQQASANFLWFWQTNPGESFAEVWSLGHVALTDAAVLAFLTVLAMRITWWETSRAERTEATYAEMLSALEFYFVSARDN
;
A
#
# COMPACT_ATOMS: atom_id res chain seq x y z
N MET A 1 3.27 5.41 -43.24
CA MET A 1 2.87 4.56 -42.10
C MET A 1 3.81 4.73 -40.90
N SER A 2 5.12 4.97 -41.08
CA SER A 2 6.05 5.10 -39.93
C SER A 2 5.84 6.33 -39.05
N ALA A 3 5.34 7.46 -39.58
CA ALA A 3 5.11 8.68 -38.78
C ALA A 3 3.96 8.54 -37.75
N ALA A 4 2.89 7.81 -38.10
CA ALA A 4 1.80 7.53 -37.17
C ALA A 4 2.23 6.54 -36.09
N ALA A 5 2.89 5.44 -36.50
CA ALA A 5 3.45 4.44 -35.58
C ALA A 5 4.46 5.05 -34.59
N HIS A 6 5.21 6.07 -35.02
CA HIS A 6 6.13 6.81 -34.17
C HIS A 6 5.43 7.62 -33.08
N SER A 7 4.40 8.39 -33.46
CA SER A 7 3.60 9.18 -32.51
C SER A 7 2.95 8.28 -31.48
N ASP A 8 2.34 7.18 -31.93
CA ASP A 8 1.66 6.21 -31.06
C ASP A 8 2.65 5.58 -30.05
N ALA A 9 3.87 5.27 -30.48
CA ALA A 9 4.91 4.73 -29.60
C ALA A 9 5.40 5.75 -28.55
N VAL A 10 5.58 7.01 -28.95
CA VAL A 10 5.96 8.10 -28.02
C VAL A 10 4.85 8.31 -26.98
N ASP A 11 3.60 8.40 -27.43
CA ASP A 11 2.45 8.62 -26.54
C ASP A 11 2.26 7.46 -25.55
N ALA A 12 2.45 6.22 -26.00
CA ALA A 12 2.35 5.04 -25.13
C ALA A 12 3.46 4.99 -24.07
N VAL A 13 4.70 5.36 -24.43
CA VAL A 13 5.83 5.47 -23.49
C VAL A 13 5.59 6.58 -22.48
N ASP A 14 5.15 7.76 -22.91
CA ASP A 14 4.88 8.90 -22.02
C ASP A 14 3.72 8.61 -21.06
N LYS A 15 2.68 7.95 -21.54
CA LYS A 15 1.56 7.44 -20.74
C LYS A 15 2.04 6.45 -19.68
N TRP A 16 2.88 5.48 -20.06
CA TRP A 16 3.45 4.51 -19.12
C TRP A 16 4.34 5.18 -18.07
N LEU A 17 5.22 6.11 -18.46
CA LEU A 17 6.10 6.85 -17.54
C LEU A 17 5.29 7.65 -16.51
N THR A 18 4.20 8.27 -16.94
CA THR A 18 3.30 9.06 -16.08
C THR A 18 2.56 8.16 -15.08
N ILE A 19 2.03 7.02 -15.55
CA ILE A 19 1.25 6.09 -14.70
C ILE A 19 2.16 5.33 -13.72
N SER A 20 3.32 4.87 -14.17
CA SER A 20 4.31 4.17 -13.35
C SER A 20 5.09 5.10 -12.42
N LYS A 21 4.94 6.43 -12.58
CA LYS A 21 5.68 7.49 -11.86
C LYS A 21 7.21 7.37 -11.99
N GLN A 22 7.70 6.74 -13.05
CA GLN A 22 9.13 6.53 -13.26
C GLN A 22 9.83 7.73 -13.91
N THR A 23 9.15 8.86 -14.10
CA THR A 23 9.68 10.06 -14.78
C THR A 23 11.01 10.56 -14.22
N GLU A 24 11.26 10.40 -12.92
CA GLU A 24 12.49 10.87 -12.27
C GLU A 24 13.53 9.77 -12.03
N THR A 25 13.14 8.50 -11.99
CA THR A 25 14.00 7.38 -11.58
C THR A 25 14.44 6.46 -12.73
N LEU A 26 14.19 6.87 -13.98
CA LEU A 26 14.71 6.21 -15.18
C LEU A 26 16.23 6.07 -15.12
N GLY A 27 16.73 4.86 -15.43
CA GLY A 27 18.15 4.62 -15.61
C GLY A 27 18.72 5.41 -16.79
N ALA A 28 20.05 5.60 -16.82
CA ALA A 28 20.72 6.40 -17.86
C ALA A 28 20.35 5.94 -19.29
N SER A 29 20.37 4.63 -19.55
CA SER A 29 20.00 4.05 -20.85
C SER A 29 18.53 4.29 -21.22
N ALA A 30 17.63 4.24 -20.24
CA ALA A 30 16.21 4.46 -20.44
C ALA A 30 15.91 5.92 -20.81
N ARG A 31 16.60 6.88 -20.19
CA ARG A 31 16.47 8.30 -20.54
C ARG A 31 16.95 8.59 -21.96
N VAL A 32 18.13 8.07 -22.32
CA VAL A 32 18.68 8.23 -23.68
C VAL A 32 17.75 7.59 -24.71
N PHE A 33 17.20 6.41 -24.42
CA PHE A 33 16.21 5.76 -25.28
C PHE A 33 14.96 6.61 -25.47
N VAL A 34 14.36 7.13 -24.38
CA VAL A 34 13.15 7.97 -24.45
C VAL A 34 13.41 9.26 -25.24
N ASP A 35 14.57 9.90 -25.05
CA ASP A 35 14.95 11.10 -25.77
C ASP A 35 15.20 10.85 -27.27
N ASP A 36 15.84 9.72 -27.60
CA ASP A 36 16.04 9.29 -28.99
C ASP A 36 14.72 8.88 -29.65
N LEU A 37 13.82 8.24 -28.90
CA LEU A 37 12.47 7.93 -29.35
C LEU A 37 11.70 9.22 -29.64
N ARG A 38 11.67 10.20 -28.74
CA ARG A 38 11.00 11.50 -29.00
C ARG A 38 11.61 12.29 -30.15
N SER A 39 12.93 12.15 -30.37
CA SER A 39 13.66 12.86 -31.43
C SER A 39 13.70 12.12 -32.77
N ASN A 40 13.10 10.93 -32.86
CA ASN A 40 13.18 10.03 -34.00
C ASN A 40 14.62 9.68 -34.44
N ARG A 41 15.51 9.39 -33.48
CA ARG A 41 16.94 9.09 -33.74
C ARG A 41 17.30 7.66 -33.34
N ASN A 42 18.37 7.14 -33.94
CA ASN A 42 19.01 5.85 -33.58
C ASN A 42 18.07 4.63 -33.54
N GLN A 43 16.94 4.68 -34.24
CA GLN A 43 15.89 3.66 -34.16
C GLN A 43 16.35 2.27 -34.59
N ARG A 44 17.25 2.21 -35.58
CA ARG A 44 17.86 0.96 -36.06
C ARG A 44 18.80 0.30 -35.05
N GLU A 45 19.33 1.07 -34.11
CA GLU A 45 20.15 0.52 -33.03
C GLU A 45 19.26 0.04 -31.89
N TRP A 46 18.28 0.86 -31.51
CA TRP A 46 17.30 0.52 -30.47
C TRP A 46 16.41 -0.67 -30.83
N SER A 47 16.09 -0.87 -32.11
CA SER A 47 15.31 -2.03 -32.60
C SER A 47 16.02 -3.37 -32.41
N LYS A 48 17.32 -3.38 -32.08
CA LYS A 48 18.12 -4.59 -31.83
C LYS A 48 18.24 -4.91 -30.34
N VAL A 49 17.84 -3.98 -29.48
CA VAL A 49 17.94 -4.12 -28.03
C VAL A 49 16.58 -4.51 -27.47
N ASN A 50 16.56 -5.41 -26.49
CA ASN A 50 15.33 -5.80 -25.83
C ASN A 50 14.78 -4.62 -25.02
N VAL A 51 13.60 -4.13 -25.40
CA VAL A 51 12.92 -3.00 -24.75
C VAL A 51 12.70 -3.25 -23.26
N GLU A 52 12.35 -4.48 -22.88
CA GLU A 52 12.15 -4.87 -21.48
C GLU A 52 13.41 -4.69 -20.61
N GLN A 53 14.59 -4.78 -21.21
CA GLN A 53 15.86 -4.56 -20.52
C GLN A 53 16.14 -3.06 -20.30
N ILE A 54 15.63 -2.21 -21.20
CA ILE A 54 15.79 -0.75 -21.15
C ILE A 54 14.74 -0.13 -20.22
N LEU A 55 13.48 -0.57 -20.35
CA LEU A 55 12.33 -0.10 -19.60
C LEU A 55 11.77 -1.23 -18.72
N PRO A 56 12.45 -1.58 -17.62
CA PRO A 56 12.00 -2.66 -16.76
C PRO A 56 10.70 -2.27 -16.03
N PHE A 57 9.78 -3.23 -15.94
CA PHE A 57 8.61 -3.08 -15.08
C PHE A 57 9.05 -2.90 -13.62
N ARG A 58 8.63 -1.79 -13.00
CA ARG A 58 8.81 -1.56 -11.56
C ARG A 58 7.52 -0.97 -11.00
N SER A 59 6.86 -1.75 -10.15
CA SER A 59 5.74 -1.28 -9.33
C SER A 59 6.30 -0.80 -7.98
N GLU A 60 6.13 0.48 -7.67
CA GLU A 60 6.44 0.99 -6.33
C GLU A 60 5.30 0.62 -5.38
N THR A 61 5.49 -0.45 -4.60
CA THR A 61 4.67 -0.65 -3.40
C THR A 61 5.16 0.31 -2.32
N PRO A 62 4.31 1.21 -1.79
CA PRO A 62 4.73 2.19 -0.81
C PRO A 62 5.05 1.51 0.52
N ARG A 63 6.36 1.37 0.81
CA ARG A 63 6.91 0.72 2.02
C ARG A 63 6.28 1.23 3.33
N LEU A 64 5.85 2.49 3.37
CA LEU A 64 5.19 3.10 4.53
C LEU A 64 3.84 2.44 4.87
N LEU A 65 3.04 2.05 3.88
CA LEU A 65 1.73 1.42 4.12
C LEU A 65 1.87 0.06 4.80
N LEU A 66 2.91 -0.70 4.44
CA LEU A 66 3.22 -1.98 5.07
C LEU A 66 3.59 -1.82 6.55
N VAL A 67 4.38 -0.80 6.88
CA VAL A 67 4.78 -0.51 8.26
C VAL A 67 3.59 -0.06 9.10
N ILE A 68 2.74 0.83 8.57
CA ILE A 68 1.53 1.29 9.27
C ILE A 68 0.59 0.11 9.51
N ARG A 69 0.38 -0.75 8.50
CA ARG A 69 -0.43 -1.97 8.63
C ARG A 69 0.09 -2.87 9.74
N ALA A 70 1.41 -3.14 9.76
CA ALA A 70 2.02 -3.99 10.77
C ALA A 70 1.92 -3.39 12.19
N GLY A 71 2.18 -2.09 12.33
CA GLY A 71 2.09 -1.39 13.61
C GLY A 71 0.66 -1.29 14.15
N ALA A 72 -0.31 -1.05 13.27
CA ALA A 72 -1.71 -0.88 13.66
C ALA A 72 -2.34 -2.16 14.23
N LEU A 73 -1.86 -3.35 13.85
CA LEU A 73 -2.33 -4.63 14.41
C LEU A 73 -2.08 -4.76 15.92
N PHE A 74 -1.15 -3.97 16.48
CA PHE A 74 -0.87 -3.97 17.91
C PHE A 74 -1.77 -3.00 18.70
N LEU A 75 -2.52 -2.10 18.04
CA LEU A 75 -3.37 -1.11 18.71
C LEU A 75 -4.35 -1.75 19.72
N PRO A 76 -5.11 -2.81 19.39
CA PRO A 76 -6.06 -3.40 20.33
C PRO A 76 -5.36 -3.99 21.57
N ILE A 77 -4.20 -4.60 21.37
CA ILE A 77 -3.41 -5.17 22.47
C ILE A 77 -2.90 -4.05 23.39
N LEU A 78 -2.45 -2.93 22.83
CA LEU A 78 -2.02 -1.78 23.63
C LEU A 78 -3.18 -1.14 24.40
N LEU A 79 -4.38 -1.06 23.79
CA LEU A 79 -5.58 -0.53 24.43
C LEU A 79 -6.04 -1.40 25.60
N THR A 80 -6.11 -2.72 25.41
CA THR A 80 -6.42 -3.65 26.52
C THR A 80 -5.40 -3.55 27.66
N TRP A 81 -4.11 -3.44 27.34
CA TRP A 81 -3.06 -3.31 28.35
C TRP A 81 -3.16 -1.99 29.13
N LEU A 82 -3.48 -0.90 28.43
CA LEU A 82 -3.75 0.39 29.05
C LEU A 82 -4.96 0.31 29.98
N ALA A 83 -6.06 -0.31 29.54
CA ALA A 83 -7.25 -0.49 30.37
C ALA A 83 -6.93 -1.32 31.63
N LEU A 84 -6.22 -2.43 31.49
CA LEU A 84 -5.78 -3.25 32.63
C LEU A 84 -4.96 -2.43 33.63
N SER A 85 -4.05 -1.57 33.17
CA SER A 85 -3.24 -0.72 34.05
C SER A 85 -4.09 0.23 34.91
N GLN A 86 -5.24 0.69 34.41
CA GLN A 86 -6.16 1.57 35.13
C GLN A 86 -7.06 0.79 36.10
N VAL A 87 -7.38 -0.47 35.81
CA VAL A 87 -8.32 -1.29 36.59
C VAL A 87 -7.62 -2.08 37.71
N ILE A 88 -6.35 -2.44 37.54
CA ILE A 88 -5.59 -3.22 38.53
C ILE A 88 -5.44 -2.48 39.87
N GLY A 89 -5.15 -1.18 39.85
CA GLY A 89 -4.99 -0.39 41.08
C GLY A 89 -6.25 -0.38 41.96
N PRO A 90 -7.41 0.03 41.42
CA PRO A 90 -8.70 -0.05 42.10
C PRO A 90 -9.08 -1.46 42.55
N PHE A 91 -8.78 -2.49 41.74
CA PHE A 91 -9.05 -3.87 42.11
C PHE A 91 -8.24 -4.33 43.33
N ALA A 92 -6.97 -3.93 43.43
CA ALA A 92 -6.14 -4.25 44.59
C ALA A 92 -6.70 -3.62 45.88
N LEU A 93 -7.23 -2.39 45.81
CA LEU A 93 -7.91 -1.75 46.94
C LEU A 93 -9.22 -2.46 47.31
N TYR A 94 -9.99 -2.89 46.31
CA TYR A 94 -11.21 -3.67 46.52
C TYR A 94 -10.94 -4.99 47.25
N LEU A 95 -9.87 -5.70 46.89
CA LEU A 95 -9.45 -6.94 47.55
C LEU A 95 -8.99 -6.72 49.00
N GLN A 96 -8.36 -5.58 49.31
CA GLN A 96 -7.96 -5.27 50.68
C GLN A 96 -9.17 -5.04 51.60
N ASN A 97 -10.26 -4.51 51.05
CA ASN A 97 -11.49 -4.19 51.79
C ASN A 97 -12.49 -5.35 51.87
N GLN A 98 -12.33 -6.42 51.06
CA GLN A 98 -13.18 -7.61 51.10
C GLN A 98 -12.38 -8.88 51.41
N GLN A 99 -12.76 -9.59 52.50
CA GLN A 99 -12.08 -10.80 52.98
C GLN A 99 -12.24 -12.06 52.10
N ALA A 100 -12.78 -11.95 50.88
CA ALA A 100 -13.01 -13.11 50.02
C ALA A 100 -12.52 -12.84 48.60
N SER A 101 -11.92 -13.87 48.00
CA SER A 101 -11.42 -13.93 46.62
C SER A 101 -12.43 -13.37 45.62
N ALA A 102 -12.30 -12.07 45.31
CA ALA A 102 -13.17 -11.43 44.35
C ALA A 102 -12.71 -11.72 42.91
N ASN A 103 -13.68 -11.97 42.03
CA ASN A 103 -13.40 -12.19 40.61
C ASN A 103 -13.06 -10.85 39.92
N PHE A 104 -11.88 -10.78 39.33
CA PHE A 104 -11.41 -9.61 38.58
C PHE A 104 -12.32 -9.23 37.41
N LEU A 105 -12.81 -10.21 36.63
CA LEU A 105 -13.67 -9.94 35.47
C LEU A 105 -15.01 -9.34 35.91
N TRP A 106 -15.56 -9.84 37.01
CA TRP A 106 -16.78 -9.28 37.59
C TRP A 106 -16.55 -7.85 38.09
N PHE A 107 -15.44 -7.59 38.78
CA PHE A 107 -15.07 -6.24 39.22
C PHE A 107 -14.92 -5.28 38.04
N TRP A 108 -14.23 -5.71 36.99
CA TRP A 108 -14.00 -4.92 35.78
C TRP A 108 -15.29 -4.65 34.99
N GLN A 109 -16.20 -5.61 34.95
CA GLN A 109 -17.49 -5.44 34.28
C GLN A 109 -18.45 -4.55 35.08
N THR A 110 -18.51 -4.73 36.40
CA THR A 110 -19.54 -4.11 37.25
C THR A 110 -19.12 -2.73 37.77
N ASN A 111 -17.81 -2.44 37.80
CA ASN A 111 -17.23 -1.20 38.30
C ASN A 111 -17.86 -0.73 39.64
N PRO A 112 -17.77 -1.56 40.70
CA PRO A 112 -18.44 -1.26 41.95
C PRO A 112 -17.95 0.07 42.52
N GLY A 113 -18.89 0.94 42.87
CA GLY A 113 -18.59 2.26 43.44
C GLY A 113 -17.90 3.23 42.49
N GLU A 114 -17.98 3.01 41.16
CA GLU A 114 -17.35 3.87 40.14
C GLU A 114 -15.84 4.09 40.38
N SER A 115 -15.16 3.01 40.78
CA SER A 115 -13.76 3.04 41.20
C SER A 115 -12.78 3.39 40.05
N PHE A 116 -13.23 3.30 38.80
CA PHE A 116 -12.51 3.74 37.60
C PHE A 116 -13.46 4.34 36.56
N ALA A 117 -12.94 5.07 35.58
CA ALA A 117 -13.75 5.69 34.53
C ALA A 117 -14.42 4.64 33.62
N GLU A 118 -15.68 4.87 33.23
CA GLU A 118 -16.49 3.93 32.44
C GLU A 118 -15.87 3.57 31.08
N VAL A 119 -15.05 4.46 30.50
CA VAL A 119 -14.28 4.19 29.28
C VAL A 119 -13.36 2.98 29.40
N TRP A 120 -12.90 2.67 30.61
CA TRP A 120 -12.06 1.52 30.90
C TRP A 120 -12.86 0.29 31.28
N SER A 121 -14.20 0.33 31.30
CA SER A 121 -15.02 -0.85 31.58
C SER A 121 -14.79 -1.94 30.54
N LEU A 122 -14.91 -3.20 30.97
CA LEU A 122 -14.63 -4.36 30.12
C LEU A 122 -15.45 -4.34 28.82
N GLY A 123 -16.72 -3.93 28.90
CA GLY A 123 -17.59 -3.81 27.72
C GLY A 123 -17.14 -2.73 26.74
N HIS A 124 -16.76 -1.55 27.23
CA HIS A 124 -16.29 -0.46 26.38
C HIS A 124 -14.94 -0.76 25.73
N VAL A 125 -14.01 -1.35 26.47
CA VAL A 125 -12.69 -1.75 25.95
C VAL A 125 -12.86 -2.82 24.88
N ALA A 126 -13.63 -3.88 25.15
CA ALA A 126 -13.88 -4.95 24.18
C ALA A 126 -14.57 -4.43 22.91
N LEU A 127 -15.54 -3.51 23.04
CA LEU A 127 -16.21 -2.90 21.88
C LEU A 127 -15.25 -2.01 21.09
N THR A 128 -14.40 -1.23 21.78
CA THR A 128 -13.39 -0.38 21.15
C THR A 128 -12.38 -1.23 20.37
N ASP A 129 -11.90 -2.32 20.95
CA ASP A 129 -10.97 -3.24 20.28
C ASP A 129 -11.62 -3.90 19.06
N ALA A 130 -12.87 -4.36 19.19
CA ALA A 130 -13.62 -4.92 18.08
C ALA A 130 -13.82 -3.90 16.95
N ALA A 131 -14.13 -2.65 17.30
CA ALA A 131 -14.28 -1.56 16.34
C ALA A 131 -12.96 -1.23 15.63
N VAL A 132 -11.85 -1.17 16.38
CA VAL A 132 -10.51 -0.96 15.82
C VAL A 132 -10.13 -2.10 14.88
N LEU A 133 -10.31 -3.36 15.29
CA LEU A 133 -10.02 -4.52 14.43
C LEU A 133 -10.85 -4.53 13.15
N ALA A 134 -12.15 -4.24 13.25
CA ALA A 134 -13.03 -4.14 12.10
C ALA A 134 -12.58 -3.02 11.16
N PHE A 135 -12.27 -1.84 11.70
CA PHE A 135 -11.75 -0.71 10.94
C PHE A 135 -10.44 -1.05 10.23
N LEU A 136 -9.48 -1.66 10.92
CA LEU A 136 -8.18 -2.04 10.36
C LEU A 136 -8.33 -3.09 9.26
N THR A 137 -9.28 -4.02 9.41
CA THR A 137 -9.57 -5.03 8.39
C THR A 137 -10.14 -4.39 7.13
N VAL A 138 -11.12 -3.49 7.26
CA VAL A 138 -11.69 -2.76 6.11
C VAL A 138 -10.62 -1.89 5.44
N LEU A 139 -9.79 -1.21 6.23
CA LEU A 139 -8.69 -0.40 5.71
C LEU A 139 -7.66 -1.25 4.95
N ALA A 140 -7.27 -2.41 5.50
CA ALA A 140 -6.36 -3.33 4.84
C ALA A 140 -6.93 -3.88 3.53
N MET A 141 -8.23 -4.23 3.50
CA MET A 141 -8.93 -4.61 2.27
C MET A 141 -8.91 -3.49 1.24
N ARG A 142 -9.19 -2.24 1.66
CA ARG A 142 -9.17 -1.07 0.78
C ARG A 142 -7.79 -0.80 0.20
N ILE A 143 -6.74 -0.88 1.01
CA ILE A 143 -5.35 -0.72 0.55
C ILE A 143 -4.99 -1.81 -0.46
N THR A 144 -5.28 -3.07 -0.13
CA THR A 144 -4.99 -4.22 -1.00
C THR A 144 -5.69 -4.06 -2.34
N TRP A 145 -6.98 -3.72 -2.34
CA TRP A 145 -7.76 -3.49 -3.55
C TRP A 145 -7.20 -2.34 -4.41
N TRP A 146 -6.71 -1.28 -3.77
CA TRP A 146 -6.13 -0.15 -4.48
C TRP A 146 -4.76 -0.49 -5.09
N GLU A 147 -3.95 -1.28 -4.38
CA GLU A 147 -2.67 -1.79 -4.87
C GLU A 147 -2.86 -2.73 -6.06
N THR A 148 -3.80 -3.69 -5.98
CA THR A 148 -4.10 -4.59 -7.11
C THR A 148 -4.63 -3.81 -8.32
N SER A 149 -5.56 -2.88 -8.12
CA SER A 149 -6.08 -2.04 -9.20
C SER A 149 -5.00 -1.21 -9.88
N ARG A 150 -3.98 -0.76 -9.13
CA ARG A 150 -2.83 -0.04 -9.68
C ARG A 150 -1.88 -0.96 -10.42
N ALA A 151 -1.63 -2.16 -9.89
CA ALA A 151 -0.81 -3.16 -10.55
C ALA A 151 -1.40 -3.54 -11.92
N GLU A 152 -2.68 -3.88 -11.97
CA GLU A 152 -3.40 -4.21 -13.20
C GLU A 152 -3.33 -3.08 -14.24
N ARG A 153 -3.54 -1.82 -13.82
CA ARG A 153 -3.43 -0.66 -14.73
C ARG A 153 -2.01 -0.45 -15.25
N THR A 154 -1.01 -0.67 -14.41
CA THR A 154 0.39 -0.50 -14.79
C THR A 154 0.82 -1.59 -15.76
N GLU A 155 0.40 -2.84 -15.50
CA GLU A 155 0.63 -3.98 -16.40
C GLU A 155 -0.05 -3.78 -17.76
N ALA A 156 -1.32 -3.36 -17.78
CA ALA A 156 -2.04 -3.09 -19.03
C ALA A 156 -1.36 -1.98 -19.85
N THR A 157 -0.94 -0.89 -19.21
CA THR A 157 -0.24 0.22 -19.89
C THR A 157 1.15 -0.21 -20.37
N TYR A 158 1.84 -1.06 -19.61
CA TYR A 158 3.14 -1.60 -20.01
C TYR A 158 3.03 -2.51 -21.24
N ALA A 159 2.02 -3.38 -21.29
CA ALA A 159 1.74 -4.20 -22.47
C ALA A 159 1.39 -3.37 -23.70
N GLU A 160 0.56 -2.32 -23.54
CA GLU A 160 0.24 -1.36 -24.60
C GLU A 160 1.51 -0.68 -25.14
N MET A 161 2.38 -0.20 -24.25
CA MET A 161 3.66 0.40 -24.60
C MET A 161 4.57 -0.56 -25.39
N LEU A 162 4.73 -1.81 -24.92
CA LEU A 162 5.55 -2.81 -25.63
C LEU A 162 5.01 -3.06 -27.03
N SER A 163 3.69 -3.25 -27.18
CA SER A 163 3.08 -3.50 -28.49
C SER A 163 3.25 -2.33 -29.47
N ALA A 164 3.12 -1.08 -28.99
CA ALA A 164 3.31 0.11 -29.80
C ALA A 164 4.78 0.26 -30.24
N LEU A 165 5.72 -0.03 -29.34
CA LEU A 165 7.15 -0.02 -29.64
C LEU A 165 7.54 -1.11 -30.63
N GLU A 166 7.05 -2.33 -30.47
CA GLU A 166 7.29 -3.42 -31.43
C GLU A 166 6.78 -3.08 -32.82
N PHE A 167 5.53 -2.59 -32.91
CA PHE A 167 4.95 -2.17 -34.19
C PHE A 167 5.77 -1.07 -34.86
N TYR A 168 6.22 -0.08 -34.06
CA TYR A 168 7.08 0.97 -34.53
C TYR A 168 8.44 0.45 -35.03
N PHE A 169 9.12 -0.41 -34.27
CA PHE A 169 10.41 -0.97 -34.69
C PHE A 169 10.32 -1.86 -35.93
N VAL A 170 9.25 -2.65 -36.07
CA VAL A 170 8.98 -3.41 -37.30
C VAL A 170 8.81 -2.44 -38.48
N SER A 171 8.00 -1.39 -38.31
CA SER A 171 7.79 -0.37 -39.35
C SER A 171 9.07 0.39 -39.72
N ALA A 172 9.99 0.55 -38.78
CA ALA A 172 11.27 1.22 -38.98
C ALA A 172 12.34 0.30 -39.61
N ARG A 173 12.16 -1.03 -39.55
CA ARG A 173 13.03 -2.02 -40.19
C ARG A 173 12.66 -2.25 -41.66
N ASP A 174 11.38 -2.11 -41.98
CA ASP A 174 10.83 -2.33 -43.32
C ASP A 174 10.94 -1.09 -44.24
N ASN A 175 11.38 0.07 -43.70
CA ASN A 175 11.71 1.29 -44.45
C ASN A 175 13.23 1.53 -44.51
#